data_AF-A0A959KWC5-F1
#
_entry.id   AF-A0A959KWC5-F1
#
_cell.length_a   1.000
_cell.length_b   1.000
_cell.length_c   1.000
_cell.angle_alpha   90.00
_cell.angle_beta   90.00
_cell.angle_gamma   90.00
#
_symmetry.space_group_name_H-M   'P 1'
#
loop_
_entity.id
_entity.type
_entity.pdbx_description
1 polymer ?
#
loop_
_entity_poly.entity_id
_entity_poly.type
_entity_poly.pdbx_seq_one_letter_code
_entity_poly.pdbx_strand_id
1 'polypeptide(L)' 'DEFVEMRMKEWNVPGVAIAVVRDSQVVLTKGYGWANVEGKQRVDAGTLFAIGSSSKAFT' A
#
# COMPACT_ATOMS: atom_id res chain seq x y z
N ASP A 1 1.66 12.09 3.54
CA ASP A 1 0.49 11.84 2.67
C ASP A 1 0.68 12.39 1.27
N GLU A 2 0.85 13.70 1.12
CA GLU A 2 1.00 14.37 -0.19
C GLU A 2 2.02 13.73 -1.14
N PHE A 3 3.20 13.34 -0.62
CA PHE A 3 4.21 12.64 -1.43
C PHE A 3 3.67 11.35 -2.07
N VAL A 4 2.94 10.54 -1.30
CA VAL A 4 2.41 9.25 -1.77
C VAL A 4 1.32 9.50 -2.82
N GLU A 5 0.40 10.43 -2.53
CA GLU A 5 -0.68 10.78 -3.45
C GLU A 5 -0.16 11.36 -4.78
N MET A 6 0.87 12.22 -4.71
CA MET A 6 1.53 12.76 -5.89
C MET A 6 2.14 11.65 -6.75
N ARG A 7 2.88 10.70 -6.14
CA ARG A 7 3.49 9.58 -6.87
C ARG A 7 2.47 8.61 -7.43
N MET A 8 1.40 8.33 -6.68
CA MET A 8 0.28 7.51 -7.18
C MET A 8 -0.33 8.12 -8.44
N LYS A 9 -0.52 9.44 -8.46
CA LYS A 9 -1.03 10.15 -9.64
C LYS A 9 -0.05 10.10 -10.81
N GLU A 10 1.25 10.34 -10.56
CA GLU A 10 2.29 10.29 -11.58
C GLU A 10 2.40 8.92 -12.25
N TRP A 11 2.25 7.84 -11.48
CA TRP A 11 2.40 6.47 -11.98
C TRP A 11 1.07 5.79 -12.32
N ASN A 12 -0.05 6.51 -12.23
CA ASN A 12 -1.39 5.97 -12.43
C ASN A 12 -1.68 4.73 -11.57
N VAL A 13 -1.24 4.75 -10.31
CA VAL A 13 -1.46 3.67 -9.35
C VAL A 13 -2.79 3.91 -8.61
N PRO A 14 -3.75 2.98 -8.67
CA PRO A 14 -5.09 3.18 -8.09
C PRO A 14 -5.09 3.15 -6.56
N GLY A 15 -4.22 2.35 -5.94
CA GLY A 15 -4.14 2.19 -4.50
C GLY A 15 -2.82 1.57 -4.04
N VAL A 16 -2.40 1.92 -2.83
CA VAL A 16 -1.18 1.38 -2.18
C VAL A 16 -1.36 1.30 -0.67
N ALA A 17 -0.79 0.28 -0.04
CA ALA A 17 -0.63 0.20 1.41
C ALA A 17 0.85 0.38 1.77
N ILE A 18 1.14 1.22 2.76
CA ILE A 18 2.51 1.52 3.21
C ILE A 18 2.61 1.30 4.72
N ALA A 19 3.62 0.53 5.11
CA ALA A 19 4.05 0.41 6.49
C ALA A 19 5.53 0.86 6.63
N VAL A 20 5.85 1.59 7.69
CA VAL A 20 7.22 1.97 8.03
C VAL A 20 7.53 1.47 9.44
N VAL A 21 8.61 0.70 9.55
CA VAL A 21 9.12 0.16 10.81
C VAL A 21 10.46 0.82 11.11
N ARG A 22 10.60 1.36 12.32
CA ARG A 22 11.85 1.93 12.84
C ARG A 22 12.05 1.40 14.25
N ASP A 23 13.25 0.91 14.56
CA ASP A 23 13.61 0.39 15.88
C ASP A 23 12.61 -0.67 16.39
N SER A 24 12.22 -1.59 15.51
CA SER A 24 11.21 -2.64 15.76
C SER A 24 9.81 -2.12 16.11
N GLN A 25 9.53 -0.83 15.92
CA GLN A 25 8.21 -0.23 16.11
C GLN A 25 7.61 0.20 14.78
N VAL A 26 6.31 -0.02 14.64
CA VAL A 26 5.53 0.48 13.50
C VAL A 26 5.28 1.97 13.72
N VAL A 27 5.90 2.82 12.90
CA VAL A 27 5.73 4.29 12.97
C VAL A 27 4.74 4.83 11.94
N LEU A 28 4.36 4.00 10.96
CA LEU A 28 3.31 4.30 9.99
C LEU A 28 2.67 2.99 9.51
N THR A 29 1.35 2.95 9.46
CA THR A 29 0.57 1.95 8.70
C THR A 29 -0.63 2.67 8.08
N LYS A 30 -0.65 2.79 6.75
CA LYS A 30 -1.71 3.53 6.06
C LYS A 30 -1.98 3.00 4.66
N GLY A 31 -3.26 2.93 4.31
CA GLY A 31 -3.75 2.68 2.95
C GLY A 31 -4.07 4.00 2.24
N TYR A 32 -3.83 4.04 0.93
CA TYR A 32 -4.11 5.18 0.06
C TYR A 32 -4.86 4.68 -1.18
N GLY A 33 -5.79 5.49 -1.70
CA GLY A 33 -6.53 5.20 -2.92
C GLY A 33 -7.58 4.09 -2.79
N TRP A 34 -7.70 3.28 -3.83
CA TRP A 34 -8.73 2.25 -3.99
C TRP A 34 -8.12 0.87 -4.19
N ALA A 35 -8.58 -0.11 -3.42
CA ALA A 35 -8.30 -1.53 -3.65
C ALA A 35 -9.13 -2.07 -4.83
N ASN A 36 -10.34 -1.53 -5.01
CA ASN A 36 -11.19 -1.79 -6.16
C ASN A 36 -11.85 -0.48 -6.59
N VAL A 37 -11.54 -0.01 -7.80
CA VAL A 37 -12.05 1.26 -8.34
C VAL A 37 -13.54 1.18 -8.66
N GLU A 38 -13.98 0.10 -9.31
CA GLU A 38 -15.39 -0.09 -9.69
C GLU A 38 -16.27 -0.33 -8.46
N GLY A 39 -15.80 -1.18 -7.55
CA GLY A 39 -16.46 -1.49 -6.28
C GLY A 39 -16.33 -0.37 -5.23
N LYS A 40 -15.63 0.72 -5.54
CA LYS A 40 -15.36 1.85 -4.62
C LYS A 40 -14.83 1.39 -3.26
N GLN A 41 -13.97 0.38 -3.26
CA GLN A 41 -13.35 -0.14 -2.03
C GLN A 41 -12.03 0.57 -1.77
N ARG A 42 -11.88 1.18 -0.59
CA ARG A 42 -10.64 1.83 -0.17
C ARG A 42 -9.58 0.79 0.20
N VAL A 43 -8.31 1.16 0.05
CA VAL A 43 -7.22 0.40 0.68
C VAL A 43 -7.23 0.66 2.18
N ASP A 44 -7.14 -0.41 2.96
CA ASP A 44 -7.03 -0.39 4.43
C ASP A 44 -5.96 -1.36 4.92
N ALA A 45 -5.80 -1.49 6.24
CA ALA A 45 -4.81 -2.36 6.86
C ALA A 45 -5.05 -3.87 6.61
N GLY A 46 -6.26 -4.27 6.22
CA GLY A 46 -6.61 -5.65 5.92
C GLY A 46 -6.56 -6.00 4.43
N THR A 47 -6.29 -5.02 3.56
CA THR A 47 -6.25 -5.23 2.12
C THR A 47 -5.07 -6.12 1.73
N LEU A 48 -5.36 -7.26 1.11
CA LEU A 48 -4.35 -8.21 0.65
C LEU A 48 -3.84 -7.84 -0.74
N PHE A 49 -2.52 -7.91 -0.91
CA PHE A 49 -1.84 -7.73 -2.20
C PHE A 49 -1.01 -8.97 -2.52
N ALA A 50 -0.93 -9.33 -3.80
CA ALA A 50 0.01 -10.35 -4.24
C ALA A 50 1.43 -9.77 -4.20
N ILE A 51 2.28 -10.29 -3.29
CA ILE A 51 3.63 -9.74 -3.04
C ILE A 51 4.68 -10.14 -4.09
N GLY A 52 4.33 -11.00 -5.06
CA GLY A 52 5.20 -11.41 -6.15
C GLY A 52 6.56 -11.94 -5.68
N SER A 53 7.64 -11.49 -6.31
CA SER A 53 9.01 -11.97 -6.02
C SER A 53 9.48 -11.77 -4.58
N SER A 54 8.83 -10.93 -3.78
CA SER A 54 9.12 -10.83 -2.34
C SER A 54 8.83 -12.13 -1.58
N SER A 55 8.02 -13.04 -2.15
CA SER A 55 7.82 -14.38 -1.58
C SER A 55 9.10 -15.22 -1.52
N LYS A 56 10.12 -14.91 -2.34
CA LYS A 56 11.41 -15.63 -2.36
C LYS A 56 12.16 -15.58 -1.03
N ALA A 57 11.89 -14.59 -0.18
CA ALA A 57 12.49 -14.52 1.15
C ALA A 57 11.95 -15.61 2.11
N PHE A 58 10.85 -16.28 1.75
CA PHE A 58 10.14 -17.26 2.58
C PHE A 58 10.34 -18.72 2.12
N THR A 59 11.10 -18.94 1.05
CA THR A 59 11.44 -20.26 0.48
C THR A 59 12.95 -20.44 0.44
#